data_AF-A0A4Y7IH01-F1
#
_entry.id   AF-A0A4Y7IH01-F1
#
_cell.length_a   1.000
_cell.length_b   1.000
_cell.length_c   1.000
_cell.angle_alpha   90.00
_cell.angle_beta   90.00
_cell.angle_gamma   90.00
#
_symmetry.space_group_name_H-M   'P 1'
#
loop_
_entity.id
_entity.type
_entity.pdbx_description
1 polymer ?
#
loop_
_entity_poly.entity_id
_entity_poly.type
_entity_poly.pdbx_seq_one_letter_code
_entity_poly.pdbx_strand_id
1 'polypeptide(L)'
;MPTLLKTMSVAFRKLETTVNQGREIEVKPFIEACSTINSLTSHLHSGPISVVGDLNEEVSAIKNASTTYSTLNSMLEAGIERDNVLNLRRVIEVVENLFQDILDTDFDDEDDNSLVDQGYRAYSMVFGQHLGDSFRTNIAKFVHLIPSKGVPQRITGK
;
A
#
# COMPACT_ATOMS: atom_id res chain seq x y z
N MET A 1 -21.04 -3.68 -11.87
CA MET A 1 -19.96 -2.72 -11.56
C MET A 1 -18.63 -3.46 -11.55
N PRO A 2 -17.51 -2.86 -11.98
CA PRO A 2 -16.19 -3.48 -11.82
C PRO A 2 -15.84 -3.65 -10.34
N THR A 3 -15.15 -4.74 -9.99
CA THR A 3 -14.64 -4.98 -8.64
C THR A 3 -13.52 -3.99 -8.31
N LEU A 4 -13.25 -3.77 -7.02
CA LEU A 4 -12.17 -2.88 -6.58
C LEU A 4 -10.82 -3.24 -7.23
N LEU A 5 -10.44 -4.51 -7.22
CA LEU A 5 -9.19 -5.00 -7.83
C LEU A 5 -9.15 -4.75 -9.35
N LYS A 6 -10.29 -4.88 -10.05
CA LYS A 6 -10.36 -4.57 -11.49
C LYS A 6 -10.17 -3.08 -11.74
N THR A 7 -10.78 -2.22 -10.91
CA THR A 7 -10.62 -0.76 -10.99
C THR A 7 -9.17 -0.35 -10.72
N MET A 8 -8.56 -0.90 -9.67
CA MET A 8 -7.14 -0.69 -9.33
C MET A 8 -6.23 -1.11 -10.49
N SER A 9 -6.40 -2.34 -11.00
CA SER A 9 -5.61 -2.85 -12.13
C SER A 9 -5.69 -1.94 -13.36
N VAL A 10 -6.89 -1.45 -13.70
CA VAL A 10 -7.07 -0.52 -14.83
C VAL A 10 -6.37 0.81 -14.57
N ALA A 11 -6.47 1.37 -13.36
CA ALA A 11 -5.85 2.64 -13.02
C ALA A 11 -4.31 2.56 -13.10
N PHE A 12 -3.70 1.55 -12.48
CA PHE A 12 -2.24 1.36 -12.51
C PHE A 12 -1.71 1.02 -13.90
N ARG A 13 -2.44 0.24 -14.71
CA ARG A 13 -2.04 -0.03 -16.11
C ARG A 13 -1.99 1.22 -16.98
N LYS A 14 -2.89 2.19 -16.73
CA LYS A 14 -2.84 3.49 -17.43
C LYS A 14 -1.58 4.27 -17.05
N LEU A 15 -1.20 4.26 -15.77
CA LEU A 15 0.04 4.90 -15.30
C LEU A 15 1.27 4.24 -15.90
N GLU A 16 1.33 2.91 -15.85
CA GLU A 16 2.39 2.11 -16.48
C GLU A 16 2.55 2.46 -17.97
N THR A 17 1.44 2.53 -18.71
CA THR A 17 1.45 2.89 -20.13
C THR A 17 2.06 4.28 -20.35
N THR A 18 1.71 5.26 -19.52
CA THR A 18 2.28 6.63 -19.57
C THR A 18 3.78 6.61 -19.34
N VAL A 19 4.25 5.88 -18.32
CA VAL A 19 5.68 5.75 -17.99
C VAL A 19 6.45 5.07 -19.12
N ASN A 20 5.92 3.97 -19.67
CA ASN A 20 6.55 3.22 -20.76
C ASN A 20 6.64 4.02 -22.07
N GLN A 21 5.79 5.04 -22.24
CA GLN A 21 5.85 5.96 -23.37
C GLN A 21 6.80 7.15 -23.13
N GLY A 22 7.50 7.19 -21.99
CA GLY A 22 8.39 8.29 -21.60
C GLY A 22 7.65 9.61 -21.35
N ARG A 23 6.33 9.55 -21.08
CA ARG A 23 5.52 10.73 -20.78
C ARG A 23 5.54 11.02 -19.28
N GLU A 24 5.40 12.29 -18.93
CA GLU A 24 5.26 12.68 -17.53
C GLU A 24 3.95 12.15 -16.93
N ILE A 25 4.02 11.70 -15.67
CA ILE A 25 2.83 11.25 -14.94
C ILE A 25 2.03 12.48 -14.51
N GLU A 26 0.81 12.59 -15.00
CA GLU A 26 -0.16 13.58 -14.52
C GLU A 26 -0.58 13.27 -13.08
N VAL A 27 -0.72 14.32 -12.26
CA VAL A 27 -1.03 14.19 -10.82
C VAL A 27 -2.41 13.57 -10.61
N LYS A 28 -3.40 13.94 -11.43
CA LYS A 28 -4.79 13.48 -11.28
C LYS A 28 -4.93 11.95 -11.47
N PRO A 29 -4.49 11.34 -12.60
CA PRO A 29 -4.48 9.89 -12.75
C PRO A 29 -3.69 9.16 -11.67
N PHE A 30 -2.58 9.72 -11.21
CA PHE A 30 -1.77 9.13 -10.13
C PHE A 30 -2.56 9.05 -8.82
N ILE A 31 -3.23 10.15 -8.44
CA ILE A 31 -4.03 10.22 -7.22
C ILE A 31 -5.28 9.33 -7.29
N GLU A 32 -5.92 9.26 -8.45
CA GLU A 32 -7.04 8.32 -8.69
C GLU A 32 -6.60 6.87 -8.46
N ALA A 33 -5.42 6.47 -8.95
CA ALA A 33 -4.87 5.14 -8.71
C ALA A 33 -4.56 4.91 -7.22
N CYS A 34 -3.87 5.85 -6.56
CA CYS A 34 -3.53 5.74 -5.13
C CYS A 34 -4.79 5.67 -4.24
N SER A 35 -5.88 6.32 -4.63
CA SER A 35 -7.15 6.26 -3.89
C SER A 35 -7.77 4.85 -3.89
N THR A 36 -7.47 4.03 -4.90
CA THR A 36 -7.89 2.61 -4.92
C THR A 36 -7.13 1.78 -3.89
N ILE A 37 -5.90 2.17 -3.52
CA ILE A 37 -5.14 1.52 -2.45
C ILE A 37 -5.78 1.83 -1.10
N ASN A 38 -6.11 3.09 -0.82
CA ASN A 38 -6.84 3.47 0.40
C ASN A 38 -8.18 2.71 0.53
N SER A 39 -8.87 2.51 -0.60
CA SER A 39 -10.06 1.67 -0.63
C SER A 39 -9.75 0.19 -0.37
N LEU A 40 -8.62 -0.35 -0.81
CA LEU A 40 -8.22 -1.73 -0.53
C LEU A 40 -7.92 -1.93 0.95
N THR A 41 -7.13 -1.02 1.53
CA THR A 41 -6.71 -1.10 2.93
C THR A 41 -7.87 -0.93 3.90
N SER A 42 -8.93 -0.22 3.53
CA SER A 42 -10.15 -0.14 4.36
C SER A 42 -10.92 -1.47 4.46
N HIS A 43 -10.79 -2.36 3.47
CA HIS A 43 -11.38 -3.71 3.54
C HIS A 43 -10.51 -4.67 4.36
N LEU A 44 -9.25 -4.32 4.60
CA LEU A 44 -8.31 -5.07 5.43
C LEU A 44 -8.42 -4.55 6.87
N HIS A 45 -9.43 -5.03 7.59
CA HIS A 45 -9.84 -4.54 8.91
C HIS A 45 -8.83 -4.81 10.06
N SER A 46 -7.70 -5.45 9.79
CA SER A 46 -6.68 -5.78 10.79
C SER A 46 -5.27 -5.89 10.19
N GLY A 47 -4.26 -5.57 10.99
CA GLY A 47 -2.85 -5.78 10.68
C GLY A 47 -2.11 -4.55 10.12
N PRO A 48 -0.80 -4.68 9.81
CA PRO A 48 0.06 -3.55 9.43
C PRO A 48 -0.42 -2.78 8.19
N ILE A 49 -1.09 -3.46 7.25
CA ILE A 49 -1.61 -2.86 6.02
C ILE A 49 -2.70 -1.81 6.30
N SER A 50 -3.49 -1.96 7.36
CA SER A 50 -4.55 -0.99 7.68
C SER A 50 -3.98 0.37 8.11
N VAL A 51 -2.78 0.38 8.69
CA VAL A 51 -2.09 1.61 9.13
C VAL A 51 -1.19 2.22 8.07
N VAL A 52 -0.70 1.40 7.14
CA VAL A 52 -0.11 1.89 5.90
C VAL A 52 -1.16 2.57 5.01
N GLY A 53 -2.42 2.16 5.16
CA GLY A 53 -3.51 2.51 4.26
C GLY A 53 -4.21 3.83 4.48
N ASP A 54 -4.05 4.50 5.63
CA ASP A 54 -4.68 5.80 5.87
C ASP A 54 -3.92 6.92 5.14
N LEU A 55 -4.04 6.90 3.81
CA LEU A 55 -3.38 7.82 2.89
C LEU A 55 -4.19 9.09 2.63
N ASN A 56 -5.23 9.34 3.43
CA ASN A 56 -6.20 10.41 3.16
C ASN A 56 -5.55 11.79 3.16
N GLU A 57 -4.61 12.02 4.07
CA GLU A 57 -3.89 13.28 4.20
C GLU A 57 -2.96 13.50 3.00
N GLU A 58 -2.14 12.51 2.63
CA GLU A 58 -1.23 12.58 1.50
C GLU A 58 -1.97 12.75 0.17
N VAL A 59 -3.03 11.95 -0.03
CA VAL A 59 -3.89 12.04 -1.21
C VAL A 59 -4.52 13.42 -1.31
N SER A 60 -5.00 13.97 -0.20
CA SER A 60 -5.61 15.31 -0.17
C SER A 60 -4.60 16.41 -0.42
N ALA A 61 -3.41 16.32 0.16
CA ALA A 61 -2.34 17.30 0.00
C ALA A 61 -1.85 17.36 -1.46
N ILE A 62 -1.57 16.21 -2.08
CA ILE A 62 -1.15 16.12 -3.48
C ILE A 62 -2.29 16.55 -4.42
N LYS A 63 -3.53 16.20 -4.10
CA LYS A 63 -4.70 16.68 -4.85
C LYS A 63 -4.83 18.20 -4.80
N ASN A 64 -4.57 18.83 -3.66
CA ASN A 64 -4.58 20.29 -3.54
C ASN A 64 -3.44 20.91 -4.36
N ALA A 65 -2.23 20.35 -4.30
CA ALA A 65 -1.10 20.78 -5.12
C ALA A 65 -1.35 20.60 -6.63
N SER A 66 -2.21 19.65 -7.03
CA SER A 66 -2.60 19.42 -8.43
C SER A 66 -3.35 20.59 -9.09
N THR A 67 -3.80 21.57 -8.30
CA THR A 67 -4.39 22.81 -8.81
C THR A 67 -3.36 23.74 -9.46
N THR A 68 -2.09 23.58 -9.09
CA THR A 68 -0.95 24.39 -9.56
C THR A 68 0.00 23.57 -10.44
N TYR A 69 0.25 22.30 -10.07
CA TYR A 69 1.18 21.43 -10.77
C TYR A 69 0.42 20.31 -11.50
N SER A 70 0.56 20.24 -12.82
CA SER A 70 -0.14 19.24 -13.64
C SER A 70 0.51 17.86 -13.62
N THR A 71 1.83 17.79 -13.37
CA THR A 71 2.61 16.54 -13.37
C THR A 71 3.33 16.32 -12.05
N LEU A 72 3.58 15.05 -11.70
CA LEU A 72 4.36 14.72 -10.50
C LEU A 72 5.77 15.31 -10.58
N ASN A 73 6.38 15.33 -11.77
CA ASN A 73 7.74 15.83 -11.92
C ASN A 73 7.82 17.34 -11.62
N SER A 74 6.92 18.14 -12.22
CA SER A 74 6.86 19.59 -11.94
C SER A 74 6.58 19.91 -10.47
N MET A 75 5.76 19.11 -9.79
CA MET A 75 5.49 19.24 -8.36
C MET A 75 6.75 18.96 -7.51
N LEU A 76 7.46 17.87 -7.82
CA LEU A 76 8.66 17.46 -7.10
C LEU A 76 9.86 18.39 -7.36
N GLU A 77 10.00 18.90 -8.58
CA GLU A 77 11.02 19.90 -8.94
C GLU A 77 10.81 21.21 -8.18
N ALA A 78 9.55 21.59 -7.92
CA ALA A 78 9.21 22.71 -7.04
C ALA A 78 9.40 22.41 -5.55
N GLY A 79 9.77 21.18 -5.18
CA GLY A 79 9.96 20.75 -3.80
C GLY A 79 8.65 20.56 -3.00
N ILE A 80 7.51 20.46 -3.69
CA ILE A 80 6.17 20.40 -3.09
C ILE A 80 5.75 18.94 -2.89
N GLU A 81 5.13 18.63 -1.75
CA GLU A 81 4.58 17.30 -1.40
C GLU A 81 5.58 16.12 -1.51
N ARG A 82 6.89 16.38 -1.46
CA ARG A 82 7.94 15.35 -1.67
C ARG A 82 7.80 14.16 -0.72
N ASP A 83 7.55 14.43 0.56
CA ASP A 83 7.41 13.39 1.58
C ASP A 83 6.12 12.58 1.38
N ASN A 84 5.04 13.25 0.97
CA ASN A 84 3.75 12.61 0.70
C ASN A 84 3.81 11.71 -0.55
N VAL A 85 4.47 12.16 -1.62
CA VAL A 85 4.71 11.34 -2.81
C VAL A 85 5.62 10.16 -2.48
N LEU A 86 6.66 10.36 -1.66
CA LEU A 86 7.53 9.28 -1.20
C LEU A 86 6.78 8.25 -0.36
N ASN A 87 5.86 8.69 0.52
CA ASN A 87 5.05 7.78 1.31
C ASN A 87 4.12 6.95 0.42
N LEU A 88 3.41 7.59 -0.53
CA LEU A 88 2.57 6.88 -1.49
C LEU A 88 3.35 5.85 -2.30
N ARG A 89 4.57 6.17 -2.74
CA ARG A 89 5.45 5.21 -3.43
C ARG A 89 5.74 3.98 -2.56
N ARG A 90 6.08 4.18 -1.28
CA ARG A 90 6.34 3.07 -0.35
C ARG A 90 5.10 2.22 -0.12
N VAL A 91 3.93 2.85 -0.02
CA VAL A 91 2.67 2.11 0.15
C VAL A 91 2.32 1.28 -1.08
N ILE A 92 2.54 1.81 -2.29
CA ILE A 92 2.42 1.03 -3.54
C ILE A 92 3.33 -0.20 -3.48
N GLU A 93 4.58 -0.04 -3.05
CA GLU A 93 5.56 -1.13 -2.93
C GLU A 93 5.14 -2.18 -1.88
N VAL A 94 4.50 -1.76 -0.77
CA VAL A 94 3.94 -2.71 0.21
C VAL A 94 2.80 -3.53 -0.41
N VAL A 95 1.90 -2.88 -1.15
CA VAL A 95 0.76 -3.56 -1.78
C VAL A 95 1.24 -4.51 -2.88
N GLU A 96 2.25 -4.13 -3.65
CA GLU A 96 2.89 -4.99 -4.65
C GLU A 96 3.48 -6.25 -4.00
N ASN A 97 4.31 -6.09 -2.97
CA ASN A 97 4.90 -7.21 -2.24
C ASN A 97 3.85 -8.12 -1.59
N LEU A 98 2.77 -7.54 -1.06
CA LEU A 98 1.65 -8.30 -0.50
C LEU A 98 0.97 -9.15 -1.57
N PHE A 99 0.65 -8.58 -2.73
CA PHE A 99 0.01 -9.33 -3.80
C PHE A 99 0.92 -10.41 -4.36
N GLN A 100 2.23 -10.15 -4.44
CA GLN A 100 3.20 -11.17 -4.83
C GLN A 100 3.22 -12.32 -3.82
N ASP A 101 3.31 -12.03 -2.52
CA ASP A 101 3.29 -13.05 -1.45
C ASP A 101 1.98 -13.86 -1.47
N ILE A 102 0.82 -13.22 -1.67
CA ILE A 102 -0.48 -13.90 -1.83
C ILE A 102 -0.49 -14.83 -3.05
N LEU A 103 0.11 -14.42 -4.17
CA LEU A 103 0.14 -15.24 -5.40
C LEU A 103 1.12 -16.41 -5.30
N ASP A 104 2.21 -16.24 -4.55
CA ASP A 104 3.24 -17.27 -4.35
C ASP A 104 2.90 -18.26 -3.22
N THR A 105 1.93 -17.90 -2.38
CA THR A 105 1.47 -18.75 -1.27
C THR A 105 0.57 -19.88 -1.77
N ASP A 106 0.95 -21.12 -1.46
CA ASP A 106 0.04 -22.26 -1.57
C ASP A 106 -0.89 -22.28 -0.35
N PHE A 107 -2.18 -22.02 -0.58
CA PHE A 107 -3.18 -22.02 0.49
C PHE A 107 -3.66 -23.43 0.87
N ASP A 108 -3.18 -24.46 0.17
CA ASP A 108 -3.46 -25.86 0.50
C ASP A 108 -2.43 -26.44 1.51
N ASP A 109 -1.35 -25.70 1.82
CA ASP A 109 -0.36 -26.07 2.83
C ASP A 109 -0.84 -25.78 4.27
N GLU A 110 -0.47 -26.65 5.23
CA GLU A 110 -0.86 -26.53 6.65
C GLU A 110 -0.11 -25.42 7.43
N ASP A 111 0.75 -24.64 6.77
CA ASP A 111 1.49 -23.54 7.39
C ASP A 111 0.64 -22.27 7.60
N ASP A 112 1.00 -21.46 8.59
CA ASP A 112 0.28 -20.24 8.99
C ASP A 112 0.43 -19.14 7.92
N ASN A 113 -0.40 -19.23 6.88
CA ASN A 113 -0.42 -18.37 5.68
C ASN A 113 -1.42 -17.21 5.83
N SER A 114 -1.50 -16.63 7.03
CA SER A 114 -2.46 -15.56 7.29
C SER A 114 -2.12 -14.28 6.50
N LEU A 115 -3.16 -13.58 6.02
CA LEU A 115 -3.01 -12.26 5.39
C LEU A 115 -2.33 -11.24 6.32
N VAL A 116 -2.43 -11.43 7.62
CA VAL A 116 -1.79 -10.57 8.62
C VAL A 116 -0.27 -10.77 8.60
N ASP A 117 0.20 -12.02 8.52
CA ASP A 117 1.62 -12.34 8.43
C ASP A 117 2.23 -11.91 7.10
N GLN A 118 1.54 -12.16 6.00
CA GLN A 118 1.93 -11.68 4.66
C GLN A 118 2.02 -10.15 4.64
N GLY A 119 1.00 -9.46 5.19
CA GLY A 119 1.00 -8.01 5.32
C GLY A 119 2.13 -7.46 6.19
N TYR A 120 2.45 -8.17 7.27
CA TYR A 120 3.59 -7.83 8.11
C TYR A 120 4.93 -7.97 7.36
N ARG A 121 5.13 -9.06 6.62
CA ARG A 121 6.34 -9.26 5.82
C ARG A 121 6.50 -8.17 4.77
N ALA A 122 5.45 -7.89 4.00
CA ALA A 122 5.45 -6.85 2.98
C ALA A 122 5.75 -5.46 3.57
N TYR A 123 5.08 -5.09 4.67
CA TYR A 123 5.36 -3.83 5.38
C TYR A 123 6.81 -3.76 5.88
N SER A 124 7.31 -4.86 6.45
CA SER A 124 8.66 -4.95 6.99
C SER A 124 9.75 -4.81 5.94
N MET A 125 9.54 -5.41 4.76
CA MET A 125 10.48 -5.31 3.64
C MET A 125 10.67 -3.87 3.17
N VAL A 126 9.59 -3.10 3.09
CA VAL A 126 9.62 -1.72 2.60
C VAL A 126 10.03 -0.74 3.69
N PHE A 127 9.32 -0.74 4.83
CA PHE A 127 9.50 0.28 5.86
C PHE A 127 10.61 -0.05 6.86
N GLY A 128 10.98 -1.32 7.01
CA GLY A 128 12.09 -1.73 7.89
C GLY A 128 13.44 -1.15 7.45
N GLN A 129 13.60 -0.86 6.17
CA GLN A 129 14.80 -0.24 5.60
C GLN A 129 14.85 1.29 5.81
N HIS A 130 13.71 1.91 6.14
CA HIS A 130 13.54 3.36 6.10
C HIS A 130 13.20 4.00 7.44
N LEU A 131 12.55 3.27 8.35
CA LEU A 131 11.97 3.83 9.56
C LEU A 131 12.73 3.54 10.86
N GLY A 132 13.87 2.83 10.82
CA GLY A 132 14.76 2.65 12.00
C GLY A 132 14.01 2.25 13.28
N ASP A 133 14.07 3.08 14.32
CA ASP A 133 13.35 2.83 15.59
C ASP A 133 11.84 3.12 15.52
N SER A 134 11.38 4.05 14.66
CA SER A 134 9.96 4.33 14.41
C SER A 134 9.23 3.13 13.80
N PHE A 135 9.96 2.30 13.05
CA PHE A 135 9.48 1.01 12.55
C PHE A 135 9.05 0.11 13.71
N ARG A 136 9.91 -0.04 14.73
CA ARG A 136 9.65 -0.91 15.88
C ARG A 136 8.45 -0.44 16.70
N THR A 137 8.29 0.87 16.88
CA THR A 137 7.13 1.44 17.59
C THR A 137 5.82 1.23 16.83
N ASN A 138 5.83 1.35 15.50
CA ASN A 138 4.64 1.08 14.69
C ASN A 138 4.34 -0.43 14.65
N ILE A 139 5.34 -1.28 14.49
CA ILE A 139 5.22 -2.74 14.52
C ILE A 139 4.66 -3.23 15.87
N ALA A 140 5.10 -2.66 16.99
CA ALA A 140 4.62 -3.04 18.33
C ALA A 140 3.10 -2.88 18.48
N LYS A 141 2.47 -1.95 17.72
CA LYS A 141 1.01 -1.78 17.72
C LYS A 141 0.28 -2.97 17.09
N PHE A 142 0.94 -3.76 16.23
CA PHE A 142 0.32 -4.88 15.51
C PHE A 142 0.82 -6.25 15.96
N VAL A 143 1.81 -6.31 16.85
CA VAL A 143 2.42 -7.57 17.29
C VAL A 143 1.42 -8.55 17.91
N HIS A 144 0.30 -8.03 18.44
CA HIS A 144 -0.78 -8.84 19.02
C HIS A 144 -1.74 -9.44 17.97
N LEU A 145 -1.68 -8.95 16.73
CA LEU A 145 -2.47 -9.44 15.60
C LEU A 145 -1.71 -10.48 14.78
N ILE A 146 -0.38 -10.50 14.89
CA ILE A 146 0.51 -11.49 14.29
C ILE A 146 0.39 -12.76 15.12
N PRO A 147 -0.12 -13.88 14.60
CA PRO A 147 -0.11 -15.13 15.35
C PRO A 147 1.34 -15.47 15.72
N SER A 148 1.60 -15.64 17.01
CA SER A 148 2.90 -16.15 17.45
C SER A 148 3.03 -17.57 16.88
N LYS A 149 4.21 -17.93 16.34
CA LYS A 149 4.54 -19.23 15.72
C LYS A 149 4.22 -20.52 16.53
N GLY A 150 3.56 -20.41 17.68
CA GLY A 150 3.14 -21.53 18.53
C GLY A 150 1.68 -21.49 18.99
N VAL A 151 0.80 -20.64 18.46
CA VAL A 151 -0.62 -20.65 18.83
C VAL A 151 -1.49 -20.91 17.59
N PRO A 152 -1.89 -22.17 17.34
CA PRO A 152 -2.85 -22.49 16.30
C PRO A 152 -4.18 -21.84 16.63
N GLN A 153 -4.65 -20.89 15.81
CA GLN A 153 -6.03 -20.44 15.90
C GLN A 153 -6.93 -21.51 15.29
N ARG A 154 -7.42 -22.41 16.14
CA ARG A 154 -8.62 -23.21 15.84
C ARG A 154 -9.76 -22.25 15.54
N ILE A 155 -10.19 -22.19 14.29
CA ILE A 155 -11.44 -21.53 13.89
C ILE A 155 -12.58 -22.35 14.51
N THR A 156 -13.04 -21.98 15.70
CA THR A 156 -14.33 -22.42 16.20
C THR A 156 -15.40 -21.52 15.61
N GLY A 157 -16.13 -22.04 14.62
CA GLY A 157 -17.34 -21.42 14.11
C GLY A 157 -18.38 -21.24 15.22
N LYS A 158 -19.01 -20.08 15.21
CA LYS A 158 -20.37 -19.87 15.71
C LYS A 158 -21.13 -19.03 14.70
#